data_AF-A0A1V3XJE7-F1
#
_entry.id   AF-A0A1V3XJE7-F1
#
_cell.length_a   1.000
_cell.length_b   1.000
_cell.length_c   1.000
_cell.angle_alpha   90.00
_cell.angle_beta   90.00
_cell.angle_gamma   90.00
#
_symmetry.space_group_name_H-M   'P 1'
#
loop_
_entity.id
_entity.type
_entity.pdbx_description
1 polymer ?
#
loop_
_entity_poly.entity_id
_entity_poly.type
_entity_poly.pdbx_seq_one_letter_code
_entity_poly.pdbx_strand_id
1 'polypeptide(L)'
;MPTRPAVTVVQALPKSERSELAIELATEAGADAFVAWQAARCVASWNGSRVDKGLRRWRAVARSAARQSRRAYIPAVDGPLSTAALTVRVRDEVARGAMVLALHESAIDRLADSAVAQADSLLLLVGPKVASRRRRSTR
;
A
#
# COMPACT_ATOMS: atom_id res chain seq x y z
N MET A 1 -12.73 -16.01 4.43
CA MET A 1 -11.51 -16.01 3.60
C MET A 1 -11.63 -14.88 2.60
N PRO A 2 -10.53 -14.17 2.27
CA PRO A 2 -10.57 -13.12 1.25
C PRO A 2 -11.00 -13.65 -0.12
N THR A 3 -11.58 -12.76 -0.92
CA THR A 3 -11.89 -13.04 -2.33
C THR A 3 -10.60 -13.33 -3.09
N ARG A 4 -10.65 -14.20 -4.11
CA ARG A 4 -9.50 -14.45 -4.98
C ARG A 4 -9.57 -13.56 -6.22
N PRO A 5 -8.47 -12.91 -6.64
CA PRO A 5 -7.18 -12.83 -5.94
C PRO A 5 -7.24 -12.03 -4.64
N ALA A 6 -6.46 -12.44 -3.63
CA ALA A 6 -6.29 -11.65 -2.42
C ALA A 6 -5.40 -10.43 -2.69
N VAL A 7 -5.83 -9.22 -2.32
CA VAL A 7 -5.15 -7.96 -2.64
C VAL A 7 -4.47 -7.38 -1.41
N THR A 8 -3.14 -7.30 -1.43
CA THR A 8 -2.36 -6.56 -0.43
C THR A 8 -1.90 -5.22 -0.99
N VAL A 9 -2.21 -4.12 -0.29
CA VAL A 9 -1.77 -2.77 -0.66
C VAL A 9 -0.55 -2.38 0.16
N VAL A 10 0.58 -2.17 -0.52
CA VAL A 10 1.79 -1.62 0.08
C VAL A 10 1.76 -0.11 -0.11
N GLN A 11 1.56 0.63 0.98
CA GLN A 11 1.40 2.08 0.93
C GLN A 11 2.65 2.77 1.46
N ALA A 12 3.34 3.52 0.60
CA ALA A 12 4.37 4.45 1.04
C ALA A 12 3.76 5.50 1.98
N LEU A 13 4.35 5.66 3.18
CA LEU A 13 3.84 6.54 4.23
C LEU A 13 3.67 7.99 3.72
N PRO A 14 2.43 8.50 3.58
CA PRO A 14 2.17 9.89 3.21
C PRO A 14 2.09 10.78 4.47
N LYS A 15 1.91 12.09 4.29
CA LYS A 15 1.60 13.00 5.40
C LYS A 15 0.24 12.64 6.04
N SER A 16 0.16 12.71 7.36
CA SER A 16 -0.81 12.04 8.26
C SER A 16 -2.23 11.85 7.73
N GLU A 17 -2.98 12.91 7.42
CA GLU A 17 -4.42 12.79 7.11
C GLU A 17 -4.70 12.03 5.81
N ARG A 18 -3.88 12.23 4.78
CA ARG A 18 -4.01 11.48 3.52
C ARG A 18 -3.72 10.00 3.69
N SER A 19 -2.98 9.65 4.75
CA SER A 19 -2.65 8.27 5.07
C SER A 19 -3.87 7.49 5.53
N GLU A 20 -4.70 8.10 6.37
CA GLU A 20 -5.90 7.45 6.90
C GLU A 20 -6.94 7.29 5.80
N LEU A 21 -7.16 8.34 4.99
CA LEU A 21 -8.08 8.28 3.86
C LEU A 21 -7.70 7.19 2.85
N ALA A 22 -6.40 7.00 2.57
CA ALA A 22 -5.95 5.93 1.68
C ALA A 22 -6.31 4.53 2.21
N ILE A 23 -6.18 4.31 3.52
CA ILE A 23 -6.55 3.03 4.16
C ILE A 23 -8.06 2.83 4.16
N GLU A 24 -8.83 3.89 4.43
CA GLU A 24 -10.29 3.87 4.37
C GLU A 24 -10.78 3.48 2.98
N LEU A 25 -10.42 4.26 1.96
CA LEU A 25 -10.87 4.05 0.58
C LEU A 25 -10.42 2.69 0.02
N ALA A 26 -9.18 2.27 0.32
CA ALA A 26 -8.70 0.97 -0.12
C ALA A 26 -9.43 -0.18 0.59
N THR A 27 -9.83 0.00 1.86
CA THR A 27 -10.64 -0.99 2.58
C THR A 27 -12.03 -1.11 1.95
N GLU A 28 -12.65 0.03 1.62
CA GLU A 28 -13.95 0.08 0.92
C GLU A 28 -13.88 -0.55 -0.48
N ALA A 29 -12.77 -0.33 -1.18
CA ALA A 29 -12.50 -0.93 -2.49
C ALA A 29 -12.16 -2.44 -2.43
N GLY A 30 -12.05 -3.03 -1.23
CA GLY A 30 -11.88 -4.47 -1.05
C GLY A 30 -10.45 -4.95 -0.76
N ALA A 31 -9.49 -4.08 -0.46
CA ALA A 31 -8.13 -4.51 -0.08
C ALA A 31 -8.14 -5.46 1.12
N ASP A 32 -7.40 -6.57 1.05
CA ASP A 32 -7.40 -7.63 2.06
C ASP A 32 -6.33 -7.46 3.13
N ALA A 33 -5.26 -6.75 2.81
CA ALA A 33 -4.21 -6.42 3.76
C ALA A 33 -3.49 -5.14 3.35
N PHE A 34 -2.80 -4.53 4.32
CA PHE A 34 -1.99 -3.35 4.16
C PHE A 34 -0.59 -3.56 4.69
N VAL A 35 0.40 -3.05 3.97
CA VAL A 35 1.78 -2.95 4.46
C VAL A 35 2.22 -1.49 4.39
N ALA A 36 2.52 -0.91 5.54
CA ALA A 36 3.17 0.39 5.59
C ALA A 36 4.58 0.30 5.01
N TRP A 37 4.96 1.22 4.13
CA TRP A 37 6.29 1.28 3.53
C TRP A 37 6.97 2.62 3.83
N GLN A 38 8.11 2.54 4.50
CA GLN A 38 9.00 3.67 4.72
C GLN A 38 10.00 3.76 3.56
N ALA A 39 9.58 4.44 2.49
CA ALA A 39 10.43 4.66 1.32
C ALA A 39 11.54 5.67 1.66
N ALA A 40 12.73 5.49 1.10
CA ALA A 40 13.87 6.39 1.32
C ALA A 40 13.59 7.86 0.93
N ARG A 41 12.64 8.09 0.02
CA ARG A 41 12.21 9.43 -0.44
C ARG A 41 10.92 9.93 0.22
N CYS A 42 10.40 9.24 1.25
CA CYS A 42 9.23 9.70 1.99
C CYS A 42 9.60 10.87 2.92
N VAL A 43 8.84 11.97 2.81
CA VAL A 43 8.92 13.11 3.74
C VAL A 43 8.36 12.74 5.12
N ALA A 44 7.39 11.82 5.16
CA ALA A 44 6.84 11.29 6.39
C ALA A 44 7.63 10.06 6.82
N SER A 45 8.19 10.11 8.03
CA SER A 45 8.95 9.03 8.64
C SER A 45 8.36 8.73 10.01
N TRP A 46 7.93 7.48 10.23
CA TRP A 46 7.59 7.00 11.57
C TRP A 46 8.87 6.50 12.24
N ASN A 47 9.17 7.01 13.43
CA ASN A 47 10.32 6.61 14.22
C ASN A 47 9.92 6.38 15.68
N GLY A 48 10.58 5.42 16.34
CA GLY A 48 10.32 5.03 17.72
C GLY A 48 8.83 4.81 17.99
N SER A 49 8.31 5.46 19.04
CA SER A 49 6.91 5.33 19.48
C SER A 49 5.86 5.77 18.44
N ARG A 50 6.26 6.53 17.40
CA ARG A 50 5.34 6.94 16.33
C ARG A 50 4.96 5.78 15.41
N VAL A 51 5.80 4.76 15.30
CA VAL A 51 5.54 3.55 14.50
C VAL A 51 4.29 2.86 15.01
N ASP A 52 4.29 2.47 16.28
CA ASP A 52 3.16 1.74 16.85
C ASP A 52 1.89 2.60 16.90
N LYS A 53 2.03 3.91 17.15
CA LYS A 53 0.90 4.84 17.13
C LYS A 53 0.28 4.92 15.73
N GLY A 54 1.10 5.01 14.68
CA GLY A 54 0.67 5.04 13.28
C GLY A 54 -0.03 3.75 12.88
N LEU A 55 0.57 2.59 13.17
CA LEU A 55 -0.04 1.29 12.89
C LEU A 55 -1.34 1.07 13.65
N ARG A 56 -1.40 1.44 14.94
CA ARG A 56 -2.66 1.39 15.72
C ARG A 56 -3.74 2.25 15.07
N ARG A 57 -3.37 3.44 14.58
CA ARG A 57 -4.31 4.33 13.89
C ARG A 57 -4.82 3.73 12.58
N TRP A 58 -3.94 3.20 11.73
CA TRP A 58 -4.34 2.52 10.49
C TRP A 58 -5.23 1.31 10.77
N ARG A 59 -4.92 0.50 11.78
CA ARG A 59 -5.78 -0.63 12.21
C ARG A 59 -7.16 -0.16 12.65
N ALA A 60 -7.25 0.97 13.35
CA ALA A 60 -8.54 1.55 13.75
C ALA A 60 -9.36 2.03 12.53
N VAL A 61 -8.70 2.68 11.56
CA VAL A 61 -9.33 3.13 10.30
C VAL A 61 -9.81 1.92 9.49
N ALA A 62 -8.96 0.93 9.24
CA ALA A 62 -9.30 -0.31 8.53
C ALA A 62 -10.47 -1.04 9.19
N ARG A 63 -10.51 -1.11 10.53
CA ARG A 63 -11.64 -1.70 11.28
C ARG A 63 -12.93 -0.91 11.09
N SER A 64 -12.87 0.42 11.17
CA SER A 64 -14.03 1.28 10.98
C SER A 64 -14.60 1.14 9.57
N ALA A 65 -13.73 1.26 8.54
CA ALA A 65 -14.10 1.12 7.14
C ALA A 65 -14.67 -0.28 6.85
N ALA A 66 -14.00 -1.35 7.29
CA ALA A 66 -14.49 -2.72 7.10
C ALA A 66 -15.90 -2.92 7.68
N ARG A 67 -16.18 -2.34 8.87
CA ARG A 67 -17.53 -2.37 9.47
C ARG A 67 -18.55 -1.59 8.64
N GLN A 68 -18.20 -0.41 8.15
CA GLN A 68 -19.09 0.44 7.33
C GLN A 68 -19.39 -0.21 5.98
N SER A 69 -18.40 -0.85 5.35
CA SER A 69 -18.56 -1.58 4.09
C SER A 69 -19.15 -2.99 4.26
N ARG A 70 -19.54 -3.39 5.49
CA ARG A 70 -20.07 -4.74 5.81
C ARG A 70 -19.16 -5.88 5.36
N ARG A 71 -17.84 -5.71 5.48
CA ARG A 71 -16.89 -6.79 5.15
C ARG A 71 -16.98 -7.90 6.20
N ALA A 72 -16.82 -9.14 5.75
CA ALA A 72 -16.80 -10.31 6.63
C ALA A 72 -15.53 -10.39 7.51
N TYR A 73 -14.49 -9.62 7.19
CA TYR A 73 -13.21 -9.58 7.91
C TYR A 73 -12.62 -8.17 7.88
N ILE A 74 -11.72 -7.92 8.83
CA ILE A 74 -10.95 -6.68 8.92
C ILE A 74 -9.60 -6.92 8.24
N PRO A 75 -9.20 -6.10 7.25
CA PRO A 75 -7.90 -6.27 6.61
C PRO A 75 -6.75 -6.08 7.61
N ALA A 76 -5.73 -6.93 7.49
CA ALA A 76 -4.53 -6.87 8.32
C ALA A 76 -3.71 -5.60 8.00
N VAL A 77 -2.95 -5.11 8.98
CA VAL A 77 -2.07 -3.94 8.80
C VAL A 77 -0.71 -4.22 9.45
N ASP A 78 0.31 -4.30 8.60
CA ASP A 78 1.69 -4.63 8.94
C ASP A 78 2.68 -3.52 8.55
N GLY A 79 3.95 -3.72 8.90
CA GLY A 79 5.05 -2.77 8.65
C GLY A 79 5.32 -1.84 9.85
N PRO A 80 5.95 -0.68 9.63
CA PRO A 80 6.50 -0.20 8.36
C PRO A 80 7.73 -1.02 7.93
N LEU A 81 7.77 -1.38 6.65
CA LEU A 81 8.96 -2.00 6.04
C LEU A 81 9.87 -0.92 5.44
N SER A 82 11.18 -1.13 5.53
CA SER A 82 12.15 -0.40 4.71
C SER A 82 12.07 -0.87 3.25
N THR A 83 12.62 -0.11 2.30
CA THR A 83 12.72 -0.56 0.91
C THR A 83 13.47 -1.89 0.78
N ALA A 84 14.52 -2.12 1.57
CA ALA A 84 15.25 -3.39 1.55
C ALA A 84 14.38 -4.57 2.02
N ALA A 85 13.66 -4.41 3.13
CA ALA A 85 12.74 -5.43 3.64
C ALA A 85 11.56 -5.68 2.69
N LEU A 86 11.06 -4.63 2.04
CA LEU A 86 10.00 -4.74 1.05
C LEU A 86 10.47 -5.52 -0.19
N THR A 87 11.70 -5.31 -0.65
CA THR A 87 12.27 -6.09 -1.77
C THR A 87 12.36 -7.57 -1.44
N VAL A 88 12.73 -7.94 -0.21
CA VAL A 88 12.72 -9.34 0.25
C VAL A 88 11.30 -9.90 0.23
N ARG A 89 10.35 -9.19 0.85
CA ARG A 89 8.92 -9.56 0.85
C ARG A 89 8.37 -9.77 -0.57
N VAL A 90 8.70 -8.87 -1.51
CA VAL A 90 8.30 -8.96 -2.92
C VAL A 90 8.85 -10.23 -3.56
N ARG A 91 10.14 -10.55 -3.34
CA ARG A 91 10.75 -11.79 -3.85
C ARG A 91 10.03 -13.03 -3.32
N ASP A 92 9.74 -13.05 -2.02
CA ASP A 92 9.05 -14.17 -1.39
C ASP A 92 7.62 -14.36 -1.89
N GLU A 93 6.89 -13.26 -2.13
CA GLU A 93 5.54 -13.28 -2.70
C GLU A 93 5.54 -13.76 -4.16
N VAL A 94 6.48 -13.27 -4.99
CA VAL A 94 6.65 -13.75 -6.36
C VAL A 94 6.99 -15.23 -6.39
N ALA A 95 7.87 -15.70 -5.50
CA ALA A 95 8.21 -17.12 -5.38
C ALA A 95 7.00 -17.99 -4.98
N ARG A 96 5.99 -17.40 -4.32
CA ARG A 96 4.70 -18.04 -4.00
C ARG A 96 3.65 -17.90 -5.12
N GLY A 97 3.99 -17.29 -6.25
CA GLY A 97 3.09 -17.09 -7.39
C GLY A 97 2.24 -15.82 -7.31
N ALA A 98 2.54 -14.89 -6.38
CA ALA A 98 1.86 -13.60 -6.34
C ALA A 98 2.25 -12.73 -7.54
N MET A 99 1.28 -12.01 -8.10
CA MET A 99 1.55 -10.96 -9.07
C MET A 99 1.80 -9.63 -8.33
N VAL A 100 2.95 -9.00 -8.59
CA VAL A 100 3.36 -7.75 -7.95
C VAL A 100 3.31 -6.61 -8.95
N LEU A 101 2.58 -5.55 -8.63
CA LEU A 101 2.36 -4.41 -9.52
C LEU A 101 2.79 -3.12 -8.83
N ALA A 102 3.67 -2.35 -9.48
CA ALA A 102 4.06 -1.03 -9.01
C ALA A 102 3.26 0.05 -9.72
N LEU A 103 2.40 0.75 -8.98
CA LEU A 103 1.57 1.82 -9.53
C LEU A 103 2.41 3.11 -9.60
N HIS A 104 2.89 3.41 -10.81
CA HIS A 104 3.74 4.57 -11.08
C HIS A 104 3.21 5.37 -12.27
N GLU A 105 3.25 6.70 -12.17
CA GLU A 105 2.75 7.61 -13.22
C GLU A 105 3.50 7.50 -14.56
N SER A 106 4.73 6.98 -14.53
CA SER A 106 5.55 6.72 -15.72
C SER A 106 5.52 5.25 -16.18
N ALA A 107 4.60 4.44 -15.65
CA ALA A 107 4.43 3.07 -16.12
C ALA A 107 3.97 3.06 -17.58
N ILE A 108 4.59 2.20 -18.39
CA ILE A 108 4.25 2.02 -19.81
C ILE A 108 3.21 0.92 -20.01
N ASP A 109 3.17 -0.06 -19.09
CA ASP A 109 2.20 -1.15 -19.10
C ASP A 109 0.89 -0.73 -18.44
N ARG A 110 -0.24 -1.14 -19.03
CA ARG A 110 -1.57 -0.87 -18.47
C ARG A 110 -1.96 -1.96 -17.49
N LEU A 111 -2.57 -1.56 -16.39
CA LEU A 111 -3.18 -2.49 -15.44
C LEU A 111 -4.24 -3.39 -16.12
N ALA A 112 -5.01 -2.85 -17.06
CA ALA A 112 -6.04 -3.58 -17.79
C ALA A 112 -5.48 -4.73 -18.65
N ASP A 113 -4.22 -4.63 -19.07
CA ASP A 113 -3.58 -5.63 -19.93
C ASP A 113 -2.85 -6.71 -19.12
N SER A 114 -2.85 -6.59 -17.78
CA SER A 114 -2.18 -7.55 -16.90
C SER A 114 -3.09 -8.73 -16.53
N ALA A 115 -2.50 -9.92 -16.38
CA ALA A 115 -3.21 -11.17 -16.08
C ALA A 115 -3.67 -11.28 -14.60
N VAL A 116 -4.20 -10.19 -14.04
CA VAL A 116 -4.63 -10.05 -12.63
C VAL A 116 -5.62 -11.15 -12.24
N ALA A 117 -6.55 -11.48 -13.14
CA ALA A 117 -7.58 -12.49 -12.92
C ALA A 117 -7.03 -13.92 -12.79
N GLN A 118 -5.79 -14.17 -13.22
CA GLN A 118 -5.15 -15.49 -13.16
C GLN A 118 -4.28 -15.65 -11.91
N ALA A 119 -4.06 -14.59 -11.14
CA ALA A 119 -3.27 -14.64 -9.92
C ALA A 119 -4.13 -15.14 -8.74
N ASP A 120 -3.50 -15.86 -7.81
CA ASP A 120 -4.13 -16.20 -6.52
C ASP A 120 -3.98 -15.05 -5.51
N SER A 121 -2.94 -14.23 -5.66
CA SER A 121 -2.66 -13.08 -4.82
C SER A 121 -1.99 -11.94 -5.59
N LEU A 122 -2.25 -10.72 -5.12
CA LEU A 122 -1.76 -9.47 -5.70
C LEU A 122 -1.08 -8.62 -4.63
N LEU A 123 0.06 -8.04 -4.99
CA LEU A 123 0.75 -7.05 -4.18
C LEU A 123 0.83 -5.73 -4.96
N LEU A 124 0.04 -4.73 -4.55
CA LEU A 124 -0.02 -3.42 -5.19
C LEU A 124 0.90 -2.44 -4.45
N LEU A 125 1.98 -2.01 -5.08
CA LEU A 125 2.93 -1.05 -4.53
C LEU A 125 2.54 0.38 -4.93
N VAL A 126 2.16 1.19 -3.93
CA VAL A 126 1.83 2.61 -4.09
C VAL A 126 3.00 3.45 -3.57
N GLY A 127 3.74 4.05 -4.52
CA GLY A 127 4.92 4.87 -4.23
C GLY A 127 4.62 6.21 -3.55
N PRO A 128 5.65 6.85 -2.95
CA PRO A 128 5.49 8.18 -2.38
C PRO A 128 5.24 9.21 -3.49
N LYS A 129 4.37 10.20 -3.23
CA LYS A 129 4.24 11.37 -4.11
C LYS A 129 5.56 12.14 -4.06
N VAL A 130 6.37 12.03 -5.12
CA VAL A 130 7.61 12.80 -5.24
C VAL A 130 7.22 14.28 -5.31
N ALA A 131 7.81 15.14 -4.48
CA ALA A 131 7.62 16.58 -4.64
C ALA A 131 8.18 16.96 -6.02
N SER A 132 7.31 17.40 -6.94
CA SER A 132 7.76 17.87 -8.23
C SER A 132 8.71 19.06 -8.01
N ARG A 133 9.99 18.89 -8.36
CA ARG A 133 10.87 20.04 -8.56
C ARG A 133 10.31 20.76 -9.79
N ARG A 134 9.57 21.85 -9.59
CA ARG A 134 9.36 22.85 -10.65
C ARG A 134 10.75 23.26 -11.12
N ARG A 135 11.17 22.83 -12.31
CA ARG A 135 12.27 23.47 -13.03
C ARG A 135 11.80 24.90 -13.28
N ARG A 136 12.32 25.87 -12.51
CA ARG A 136 12.28 27.26 -12.92
C ARG A 136 13.17 27.36 -14.15
N SER A 137 12.56 27.39 -15.33
CA SER A 137 13.18 27.91 -16.53
C SER A 137 13.37 29.41 -16.29
N THR A 138 14.57 29.82 -15.87
CA THR A 138 15.03 31.19 -16.03
C THR A 138 15.21 31.43 -17.53
N ARG A 139 14.27 32.18 -18.11
CA ARG A 139 14.56 33.09 -19.22
C ARG A 139 14.78 34.47 -18.63
#